data_AF-A0A521RHB4-F1
#
_entry.id   AF-A0A521RHB4-F1
#
_cell.length_a   1.000
_cell.length_b   1.000
_cell.length_c   1.000
_cell.angle_alpha   90.00
_cell.angle_beta   90.00
_cell.angle_gamma   90.00
#
_symmetry.space_group_name_H-M   'P 1'
#
loop_
_entity.id
_entity.type
_entity.pdbx_description
1 polymer ?
#
loop_
_entity_poly.entity_id
_entity_poly.type
_entity_poly.pdbx_seq_one_letter_code
_entity_poly.pdbx_strand_id
1 'polypeptide(L)'
;MKPQRPQRHQKKPSIFCSNIPSTFLLVAAAITWTEAVAQGSDQALNRCRAIQVIAARAACYDSLVDNQPQAADAQRLMIENQRLRQEMARQRNSEAEETTELVDTIAALEKRPDGWIVTLQNGQIWQQHVTRRYELTVGQRVRIYPTIFGGGYKLTAEDRGGFIYVKRAR
;
A
#
# COMPACT_ATOMS: atom_id res chain seq x y z
N MET A 1 37.09 -3.56 5.80
CA MET A 1 36.09 -4.52 6.31
C MET A 1 34.81 -4.38 5.50
N LYS A 2 34.42 -5.39 4.71
CA LYS A 2 33.17 -5.41 3.92
C LYS A 2 32.12 -6.24 4.66
N PRO A 3 30.86 -5.79 4.79
CA PRO A 3 29.82 -6.59 5.43
C PRO A 3 29.30 -7.66 4.46
N GLN A 4 29.34 -8.92 4.91
CA GLN A 4 28.74 -10.08 4.25
C GLN A 4 27.21 -9.96 4.31
N ARG A 5 26.53 -10.11 3.16
CA ARG A 5 25.06 -10.22 3.10
C ARG A 5 24.61 -11.60 3.58
N PRO A 6 23.50 -11.70 4.32
CA PRO A 6 22.93 -12.98 4.73
C PRO A 6 22.26 -13.69 3.54
N GLN A 7 22.57 -14.98 3.40
CA GLN A 7 21.97 -15.92 2.44
C GLN A 7 20.49 -16.17 2.79
N ARG A 8 19.59 -15.93 1.84
CA ARG A 8 18.18 -16.35 1.95
C ARG A 8 18.06 -17.84 1.68
N HIS A 9 17.67 -18.60 2.69
CA HIS A 9 17.22 -19.98 2.54
C HIS A 9 15.98 -20.05 1.63
N GLN A 10 16.12 -20.62 0.45
CA GLN A 10 15.00 -21.02 -0.40
C GLN A 10 14.37 -22.28 0.18
N LYS A 11 13.11 -22.18 0.63
CA LYS A 11 12.27 -23.36 0.91
C LYS A 11 11.90 -24.01 -0.42
N LYS A 12 12.35 -25.24 -0.63
CA LYS A 12 11.93 -26.10 -1.75
C LYS A 12 10.45 -26.51 -1.55
N PRO A 13 9.58 -26.40 -2.56
CA PRO A 13 8.28 -27.04 -2.52
C PRO A 13 8.46 -28.54 -2.75
N SER A 14 8.01 -29.34 -1.77
CA SER A 14 7.84 -30.79 -1.88
C SER A 14 6.70 -31.09 -2.85
N ILE A 15 7.05 -31.53 -4.06
CA ILE A 15 6.12 -31.99 -5.07
C ILE A 15 5.71 -33.43 -4.72
N PHE A 16 4.42 -33.62 -4.45
CA PHE A 16 3.78 -34.92 -4.34
C PHE A 16 3.75 -35.59 -5.72
N CYS A 17 4.46 -36.71 -5.88
CA CYS A 17 4.29 -37.62 -7.00
C CYS A 17 3.05 -38.50 -6.75
N SER A 18 1.97 -38.25 -7.48
CA SER A 18 0.86 -39.19 -7.64
C SER A 18 1.12 -40.06 -8.85
N ASN A 19 1.02 -41.38 -8.66
CA ASN A 19 1.06 -42.42 -9.68
C ASN A 19 0.14 -42.11 -10.86
N ILE A 20 0.68 -42.13 -12.08
CA ILE A 20 -0.09 -42.23 -13.32
C ILE A 20 0.49 -43.42 -14.10
N PRO A 21 -0.32 -44.46 -14.42
CA PRO A 21 0.16 -45.63 -15.12
C PRO A 21 0.41 -45.35 -16.60
N SER A 22 1.48 -45.96 -17.10
CA SER A 22 1.91 -46.02 -18.49
C SER A 22 0.76 -46.33 -19.45
N THR A 23 0.56 -45.43 -20.40
CA THR A 23 0.29 -45.68 -21.83
C THR A 23 0.04 -44.31 -22.44
N PHE A 24 0.82 -43.87 -23.43
CA PHE A 24 0.32 -43.13 -24.58
C PHE A 24 1.43 -42.82 -25.58
N LEU A 25 1.21 -43.37 -26.78
CA LEU A 25 1.68 -43.05 -28.12
C LEU A 25 2.73 -41.93 -28.33
N LEU A 26 3.77 -42.32 -29.07
CA LEU A 26 4.56 -41.47 -29.96
C LEU A 26 3.66 -40.77 -31.00
N VAL A 27 3.55 -39.44 -30.93
CA VAL A 27 3.22 -38.58 -32.08
C VAL A 27 4.26 -37.47 -32.14
N ALA A 28 5.20 -37.60 -33.06
CA ALA A 28 6.11 -36.54 -33.45
C ALA A 28 5.33 -35.54 -34.32
N ALA A 29 4.72 -34.53 -33.70
CA ALA A 29 4.21 -33.34 -34.40
C ALA A 29 5.23 -32.21 -34.22
N ALA A 30 5.89 -31.84 -35.33
CA ALA A 30 6.80 -30.72 -35.39
C ALA A 30 6.07 -29.43 -34.98
N ILE A 31 6.45 -28.86 -33.84
CA ILE A 31 5.96 -27.55 -33.42
C ILE A 31 6.82 -26.51 -34.13
N THR A 32 6.42 -26.07 -35.32
CA THR A 32 6.96 -24.85 -35.91
C THR A 32 6.34 -23.66 -35.18
N TRP A 33 7.03 -23.18 -34.15
CA TRP A 33 6.77 -21.89 -33.52
C TRP A 33 7.21 -20.80 -34.51
N THR A 34 6.28 -20.27 -35.31
CA THR A 34 6.57 -19.09 -36.11
C THR A 34 6.41 -17.86 -35.24
N GLU A 35 7.55 -17.25 -34.91
CA GLU A 35 7.66 -15.95 -34.26
C GLU A 35 7.15 -14.86 -35.22
N ALA A 36 5.92 -14.40 -35.01
CA ALA A 36 5.37 -13.24 -35.71
C ALA A 36 5.13 -12.11 -34.73
N VAL A 37 6.21 -11.47 -34.24
CA VAL A 37 6.11 -10.23 -33.46
C VAL A 37 7.30 -9.31 -33.80
N ALA A 38 7.01 -8.03 -34.05
CA ALA A 38 7.94 -6.88 -34.16
C ALA A 38 8.35 -6.32 -35.55
N GLN A 39 7.68 -6.63 -36.68
CA GLN A 39 8.07 -6.03 -37.98
C GLN A 39 7.51 -4.61 -38.27
N GLY A 40 6.58 -4.09 -37.47
CA GLY A 40 5.90 -2.82 -37.79
C GLY A 40 6.69 -1.54 -37.49
N SER A 41 7.39 -1.47 -36.34
CA SER A 41 8.08 -0.25 -35.87
C SER A 41 9.35 0.04 -36.67
N ASP A 42 10.12 -1.00 -36.97
CA ASP A 42 11.45 -0.86 -37.59
C ASP A 42 11.34 -0.43 -39.05
N GLN A 43 10.31 -0.90 -39.76
CA GLN A 43 10.02 -0.49 -41.12
C GLN A 43 9.59 0.98 -41.21
N ALA A 44 8.84 1.48 -40.23
CA ALA A 44 8.46 2.90 -40.18
C ALA A 44 9.67 3.81 -39.93
N LEU A 45 10.55 3.42 -38.99
CA LEU A 45 11.80 4.15 -38.70
C LEU A 45 12.75 4.20 -39.91
N ASN A 46 12.89 3.09 -40.64
CA ASN A 46 13.74 3.02 -41.83
C ASN A 46 13.21 3.90 -42.98
N ARG A 47 11.87 4.03 -43.12
CA ARG A 47 11.27 4.97 -44.07
C ARG A 47 11.61 6.42 -43.75
N CYS A 48 11.53 6.83 -42.48
CA CYS A 48 11.93 8.19 -42.08
C CYS A 48 13.43 8.43 -42.32
N ARG A 49 14.30 7.44 -42.09
CA ARG A 49 15.76 7.57 -42.33
C ARG A 49 16.12 7.85 -43.79
N ALA A 50 15.34 7.33 -44.74
CA ALA A 50 15.60 7.49 -46.17
C ALA A 50 15.31 8.90 -46.70
N ILE A 51 14.63 9.76 -45.93
CA ILE A 51 14.31 11.13 -46.33
C ILE A 51 15.57 12.01 -46.26
N GLN A 52 15.95 12.60 -47.39
CA GLN A 52 17.15 13.44 -47.52
C GLN A 52 16.96 14.86 -46.96
N VAL A 53 15.74 15.40 -47.08
CA VAL A 53 15.42 16.74 -46.59
C VAL A 53 15.26 16.72 -45.07
N ILE A 54 16.12 17.44 -44.36
CA ILE A 54 16.20 17.40 -42.88
C ILE A 54 14.85 17.74 -42.23
N ALA A 55 14.19 18.81 -42.68
CA ALA A 55 12.90 19.23 -42.14
C ALA A 55 11.80 18.17 -42.33
N ALA A 56 11.75 17.54 -43.51
CA ALA A 56 10.79 16.47 -43.80
C ALA A 56 11.09 15.19 -43.00
N ARG A 57 12.38 14.89 -42.78
CA ARG A 57 12.80 13.75 -41.93
C ARG A 57 12.41 13.96 -40.48
N ALA A 58 12.61 15.16 -39.93
CA ALA A 58 12.21 15.50 -38.57
C ALA A 58 10.69 15.33 -38.39
N ALA A 59 9.89 15.92 -39.28
CA ALA A 59 8.44 15.80 -39.25
C ALA A 59 7.95 14.33 -39.33
N CYS A 60 8.67 13.47 -40.07
CA CYS A 60 8.37 12.03 -40.11
C CYS A 60 8.55 11.36 -38.74
N TYR A 61 9.66 11.66 -38.03
CA TYR A 61 9.88 11.12 -36.69
C TYR A 61 8.85 11.63 -35.69
N ASP A 62 8.54 12.92 -35.72
CA ASP A 62 7.54 13.51 -34.83
C ASP A 62 6.19 12.79 -35.01
N SER A 63 5.78 12.52 -36.26
CA SER A 63 4.56 11.77 -36.55
C SER A 63 4.59 10.32 -36.02
N LEU A 64 5.75 9.66 -35.96
CA LEU A 64 5.84 8.30 -35.41
C LEU A 64 5.69 8.29 -33.89
N VAL A 65 6.23 9.30 -33.22
CA VAL A 65 6.10 9.48 -31.77
C VAL A 65 4.65 9.78 -31.41
N ASP A 66 4.00 10.67 -32.16
CA ASP A 66 2.60 11.06 -31.92
C ASP A 66 1.61 9.92 -32.16
N ASN A 67 1.91 9.03 -33.12
CA ASN A 67 1.06 7.88 -33.43
C ASN A 67 1.39 6.64 -32.60
N GLN A 68 2.33 6.71 -31.65
CA GLN A 68 2.67 5.57 -30.81
C GLN A 68 1.62 5.41 -29.69
N PRO A 69 0.85 4.31 -29.66
CA PRO A 69 -0.21 4.11 -28.67
C PRO A 69 0.31 4.10 -27.22
N GLN A 70 1.57 3.70 -27.02
CA GLN A 70 2.22 3.67 -25.71
C GLN A 70 2.44 5.05 -25.07
N ALA A 71 2.59 6.11 -25.88
CA ALA A 71 2.75 7.47 -25.35
C ALA A 71 1.44 7.98 -24.72
N ALA A 72 0.30 7.67 -25.36
CA ALA A 72 -1.02 8.01 -24.84
C ALA A 72 -1.36 7.24 -23.56
N ASP A 73 -1.02 5.95 -23.51
CA ASP A 73 -1.27 5.10 -22.34
C ASP A 73 -0.39 5.49 -21.14
N ALA A 74 0.89 5.79 -21.37
CA ALA A 74 1.79 6.27 -20.32
C ALA A 74 1.30 7.60 -19.72
N GLN A 75 0.84 8.53 -20.56
CA GLN A 75 0.29 9.80 -20.09
C GLN A 75 -0.99 9.62 -19.28
N ARG A 76 -1.89 8.71 -19.71
CA ARG A 76 -3.10 8.37 -18.96
C ARG A 76 -2.78 7.79 -17.59
N LEU A 77 -1.86 6.83 -17.52
CA LEU A 77 -1.42 6.22 -16.27
C LEU A 77 -0.78 7.23 -15.32
N MET A 78 -0.01 8.19 -15.84
CA MET A 78 0.58 9.26 -15.03
C MET A 78 -0.50 10.14 -14.38
N ILE A 79 -1.50 10.56 -15.16
CA ILE A 79 -2.62 11.38 -14.68
C ILE A 79 -3.43 10.62 -13.63
N GLU A 80 -3.72 9.35 -13.87
CA GLU A 80 -4.46 8.50 -12.93
C GLU A 80 -3.71 8.31 -11.60
N ASN A 81 -2.41 8.01 -11.66
CA ASN A 81 -1.57 7.91 -10.46
C ASN A 81 -1.53 9.22 -9.68
N GLN A 82 -1.47 10.36 -10.36
CA GLN A 82 -1.50 11.66 -9.71
C GLN A 82 -2.83 11.92 -9.00
N ARG A 83 -3.95 11.56 -9.63
CA ARG A 83 -5.29 11.66 -9.03
C ARG A 83 -5.42 10.76 -7.80
N LEU A 84 -5.01 9.50 -7.89
CA LEU A 84 -5.01 8.57 -6.77
C LEU A 84 -4.16 9.09 -5.60
N ARG A 85 -2.98 9.64 -5.87
CA ARG A 85 -2.13 10.26 -4.82
C ARG A 85 -2.82 11.43 -4.13
N GLN A 86 -3.52 12.29 -4.88
CA GLN A 86 -4.27 13.42 -4.31
C GLN A 86 -5.45 12.94 -3.45
N GLU A 87 -6.17 11.91 -3.90
CA GLU A 87 -7.29 11.34 -3.15
C GLU A 87 -6.84 10.72 -1.83
N MET A 88 -5.75 9.94 -1.86
CA MET A 88 -5.13 9.38 -0.65
C MET A 88 -4.63 10.48 0.29
N ALA A 89 -4.11 11.59 -0.23
CA ALA A 89 -3.68 12.72 0.59
C ALA A 89 -4.87 13.43 1.27
N ARG A 90 -5.99 13.59 0.56
CA ARG A 90 -7.24 14.16 1.12
C ARG A 90 -7.78 13.29 2.26
N GLN A 91 -7.83 11.97 2.05
CA GLN A 91 -8.27 11.02 3.08
C GLN A 91 -7.41 11.11 4.35
N ARG A 92 -6.08 11.16 4.19
CA ARG A 92 -5.16 11.34 5.32
C ARG A 92 -5.38 12.66 6.06
N ASN A 93 -5.65 13.74 5.34
CA ASN A 93 -5.89 15.04 5.97
C ASN A 93 -7.23 15.08 6.72
N SER A 94 -8.28 14.46 6.19
CA SER A 94 -9.56 14.35 6.92
C SER A 94 -9.44 13.53 8.21
N GLU A 95 -8.60 12.49 8.21
CA GLU A 95 -8.30 11.73 9.44
C GLU A 95 -7.40 12.52 10.41
N ALA A 96 -6.50 13.36 9.87
CA ALA A 96 -5.61 14.20 10.66
C ALA A 96 -6.33 15.35 11.39
N GLU A 97 -7.43 15.85 10.82
CA GLU A 97 -8.22 16.91 11.45
C GLU A 97 -9.02 16.39 12.67
N GLU A 98 -9.32 15.09 12.72
CA GLU A 98 -9.97 14.41 13.85
C GLU A 98 -8.98 13.96 14.96
N THR A 99 -7.67 14.17 14.79
CA THR A 99 -6.60 13.75 15.73
C THR A 99 -6.11 14.88 16.65
N THR A 100 -7.00 15.78 17.06
CA THR A 100 -6.68 16.78 18.08
C THR A 100 -6.57 16.15 19.47
N GLU A 101 -5.73 16.74 20.34
CA GLU A 101 -5.65 16.37 21.75
C GLU A 101 -7.02 16.55 22.41
N LEU A 102 -7.52 15.49 23.04
CA LEU A 102 -8.78 15.47 23.76
C LEU A 102 -8.51 15.45 25.26
N VAL A 103 -9.12 16.37 26.00
CA VAL A 103 -9.14 16.37 27.46
C VAL A 103 -10.58 16.25 27.91
N ASP A 104 -10.88 15.20 28.68
CA ASP A 104 -12.24 14.96 29.19
C ASP A 104 -12.19 14.15 30.50
N THR A 105 -13.35 13.90 31.10
CA THR A 105 -13.51 13.12 32.33
C THR A 105 -14.09 11.74 32.04
N ILE A 106 -13.61 10.72 32.76
CA ILE A 106 -14.13 9.36 32.65
C ILE A 106 -15.54 9.30 33.25
N ALA A 107 -16.55 8.97 32.42
CA ALA A 107 -17.93 8.75 32.83
C ALA A 107 -18.19 7.30 33.24
N ALA A 108 -17.57 6.32 32.57
CA ALA A 108 -17.71 4.90 32.91
C ALA A 108 -16.47 4.09 32.55
N LEU A 109 -16.25 2.98 33.27
CA LEU A 109 -15.19 2.01 33.04
C LEU A 109 -15.74 0.59 33.03
N GLU A 110 -15.41 -0.17 32.00
CA GLU A 110 -15.76 -1.59 31.88
C GLU A 110 -14.47 -2.40 31.73
N LYS A 111 -14.28 -3.41 32.59
CA LYS A 111 -13.11 -4.30 32.51
C LYS A 111 -13.44 -5.49 31.61
N ARG A 112 -12.67 -5.68 30.52
CA ARG A 112 -12.73 -6.85 29.65
C ARG A 112 -11.47 -7.70 29.77
N PRO A 113 -11.48 -8.95 29.27
CA PRO A 113 -10.27 -9.76 29.14
C PRO A 113 -9.14 -9.04 28.38
N ASP A 114 -9.51 -8.25 27.37
CA ASP A 114 -8.57 -7.54 26.50
C ASP A 114 -8.08 -6.18 27.07
N GLY A 115 -8.60 -5.76 28.23
CA GLY A 115 -8.26 -4.48 28.87
C GLY A 115 -9.50 -3.64 29.22
N TRP A 116 -9.29 -2.36 29.48
CA TRP A 116 -10.38 -1.43 29.81
C TRP A 116 -11.11 -0.91 28.58
N ILE A 117 -12.43 -0.75 28.72
CA ILE A 117 -13.24 0.16 27.91
C ILE A 117 -13.57 1.39 28.76
N VAL A 118 -13.21 2.55 28.23
CA VAL A 118 -13.32 3.86 28.87
C VAL A 118 -14.38 4.67 28.12
N THR A 119 -15.43 5.07 28.81
CA THR A 119 -16.45 5.99 28.30
C THR A 119 -16.21 7.36 28.90
N LEU A 120 -16.11 8.39 28.06
CA LEU A 120 -15.91 9.78 28.48
C LEU A 120 -17.25 10.51 28.65
N GLN A 121 -17.24 11.66 29.34
CA GLN A 121 -18.44 12.47 29.54
C GLN A 121 -19.04 13.01 28.25
N ASN A 122 -18.22 13.28 27.22
CA ASN A 122 -18.70 13.63 25.89
C ASN A 122 -19.36 12.46 25.12
N GLY A 123 -19.41 11.26 25.70
CA GLY A 123 -20.01 10.06 25.13
C GLY A 123 -19.07 9.20 24.27
N GLN A 124 -17.83 9.63 24.04
CA GLN A 124 -16.86 8.85 23.26
C GLN A 124 -16.39 7.61 24.01
N ILE A 125 -16.12 6.53 23.26
CA ILE A 125 -15.72 5.24 23.83
C ILE A 125 -14.34 4.83 23.31
N TRP A 126 -13.44 4.53 24.23
CA TRP A 126 -12.05 4.17 23.97
C TRP A 126 -11.74 2.79 24.53
N GLN A 127 -11.05 1.95 23.76
CA GLN A 127 -10.63 0.62 24.18
C GLN A 127 -9.12 0.58 24.36
N GLN A 128 -8.65 0.04 25.49
CA GLN A 128 -7.25 -0.26 25.71
C GLN A 128 -6.73 -1.27 24.68
N HIS A 129 -5.63 -0.92 24.00
CA HIS A 129 -5.04 -1.75 22.96
C HIS A 129 -3.99 -2.73 23.50
N VAL A 130 -3.28 -2.34 24.58
CA VAL A 130 -2.24 -3.18 25.20
C VAL A 130 -2.56 -3.36 26.67
N THR A 131 -2.64 -4.61 27.11
CA THR A 131 -2.95 -5.02 28.49
C THR A 131 -1.80 -4.68 29.43
N ARG A 132 -1.65 -3.40 29.75
CA ARG A 132 -0.77 -2.90 30.82
C ARG A 132 -1.64 -2.53 32.01
N ARG A 133 -1.19 -2.87 33.22
CA ARG A 133 -1.86 -2.39 34.44
C ARG A 133 -1.78 -0.87 34.47
N TYR A 134 -2.94 -0.24 34.40
CA TYR A 134 -3.16 1.19 34.59
C TYR A 134 -4.52 1.31 35.24
N GLU A 135 -4.50 1.74 36.49
CA GLU A 135 -5.70 1.84 37.31
C GLU A 135 -6.38 3.16 36.98
N LEU A 136 -7.46 3.08 36.22
CA LEU A 136 -8.34 4.21 35.95
C LEU A 136 -9.49 4.21 36.94
N THR A 137 -9.98 5.38 37.30
CA THR A 137 -11.17 5.56 38.13
C THR A 137 -12.20 6.42 37.42
N VAL A 138 -13.48 6.14 37.65
CA VAL A 138 -14.57 7.00 37.17
C VAL A 138 -14.46 8.38 37.84
N GLY A 139 -14.70 9.44 37.09
CA GLY A 139 -14.55 10.84 37.53
C GLY A 139 -13.14 11.41 37.36
N GLN A 140 -12.17 10.61 36.90
CA GLN A 140 -10.80 11.07 36.68
C GLN A 140 -10.68 11.86 35.37
N ARG A 141 -9.93 12.96 35.40
CA ARG A 141 -9.63 13.77 34.21
C ARG A 141 -8.49 13.13 33.43
N VAL A 142 -8.72 12.91 32.13
CA VAL A 142 -7.79 12.23 31.23
C VAL A 142 -7.51 13.06 29.99
N ARG A 143 -6.32 12.85 29.45
CA ARG A 143 -5.81 13.44 28.23
C ARG A 143 -5.51 12.33 27.23
N ILE A 144 -6.15 12.39 26.06
CA ILE A 144 -5.99 11.45 24.95
C ILE A 144 -5.36 12.19 23.77
N TYR A 145 -4.25 11.67 23.24
CA TYR A 145 -3.52 12.32 22.15
C TYR A 145 -2.91 11.30 21.18
N PRO A 146 -2.79 11.63 19.88
CA PRO A 146 -2.24 10.72 18.89
C PRO A 146 -0.76 10.45 19.14
N THR A 147 -0.29 9.26 18.74
CA THR A 147 1.13 8.95 18.72
C THR A 147 1.74 9.34 17.38
N ILE A 148 2.95 9.90 17.41
CA ILE A 148 3.70 10.31 16.20
C ILE A 148 3.96 9.12 15.26
N PHE A 149 4.02 7.91 15.81
CA PHE A 149 4.21 6.67 15.06
C PHE A 149 3.10 5.69 15.42
N GLY A 150 2.38 5.15 14.43
CA GLY A 150 1.58 3.92 14.59
C GLY A 150 0.06 4.04 14.73
N GLY A 151 -0.57 5.15 14.33
CA GLY A 151 -2.05 5.23 14.17
C GLY A 151 -2.88 4.97 15.43
N GLY A 152 -2.26 5.06 16.61
CA GLY A 152 -2.90 4.84 17.90
C GLY A 152 -2.91 6.10 18.76
N TYR A 153 -3.57 6.01 19.90
CA TYR A 153 -3.67 7.10 20.86
C TYR A 153 -3.06 6.69 22.20
N LYS A 154 -2.51 7.66 22.92
CA LYS A 154 -2.12 7.51 24.32
C LYS A 154 -3.17 8.17 25.19
N LEU A 155 -3.50 7.51 26.29
CA LEU A 155 -4.31 8.07 27.37
C LEU A 155 -3.43 8.20 28.62
N THR A 156 -3.43 9.40 29.20
CA THR A 156 -2.78 9.73 30.48
C THR A 156 -3.82 10.36 31.40
N ALA A 157 -3.83 9.98 32.68
CA ALA A 157 -4.60 10.67 33.71
C ALA A 157 -3.78 11.79 34.36
N GLU A 158 -4.43 12.89 34.75
CA GLU A 158 -3.77 14.09 35.26
C GLU A 158 -3.08 13.88 36.62
N ASP A 159 -3.68 13.08 37.49
CA ASP A 159 -3.23 12.76 38.84
C ASP A 159 -2.26 11.57 38.89
N ARG A 160 -1.91 10.96 37.74
CA ARG A 160 -1.09 9.75 37.68
C ARG A 160 -0.03 9.79 36.58
N GLY A 161 1.18 9.36 36.93
CA GLY A 161 2.26 9.18 35.95
C GLY A 161 1.99 8.04 34.97
N GLY A 162 2.50 8.19 33.74
CA GLY A 162 2.47 7.14 32.72
C GLY A 162 1.33 7.28 31.71
N PHE A 163 1.13 6.23 30.91
CA PHE A 163 0.11 6.19 29.87
C PHE A 163 -0.24 4.75 29.49
N ILE A 164 -1.40 4.59 28.86
CA ILE A 164 -1.80 3.38 28.13
C ILE A 164 -2.10 3.71 26.67
N TYR A 165 -1.95 2.71 25.81
CA TYR A 165 -2.39 2.81 24.42
C TYR A 165 -3.87 2.49 24.33
N VAL A 166 -4.61 3.35 23.64
CA VAL A 166 -6.04 3.20 23.39
C VAL A 166 -6.33 3.36 21.90
N LYS A 167 -7.44 2.76 21.47
CA LYS A 167 -8.03 2.94 20.14
C LYS A 167 -9.48 3.39 20.31
N ARG A 168 -9.97 4.20 19.38
CA ARG A 168 -11.39 4.60 19.37
C ARG A 168 -12.24 3.37 19.06
N ALA A 169 -13.27 3.14 19.87
CA ALA A 169 -14.20 2.03 19.69
C ALA A 169 -15.55 2.50 19.13
N ARG A 170 -15.98 3.72 19.48
CA ARG A 170 -17.20 4.37 18.99
C ARG A 170 -17.12 5.88 19.11
#